data_AF-A0A3R8DNI5-F1
#
_entry.id   AF-A0A3R8DNI5-F1
#
_cell.length_a   1.000
_cell.length_b   1.000
_cell.length_c   1.000
_cell.angle_alpha   90.00
_cell.angle_beta   90.00
_cell.angle_gamma   90.00
#
_symmetry.space_group_name_H-M   'P 1'
#
loop_
_entity.id
_entity.type
_entity.pdbx_description
1 polymer ?
#
loop_
_entity_poly.entity_id
_entity_poly.type
_entity_poly.pdbx_seq_one_letter_code
_entity_poly.pdbx_strand_id
1 'polypeptide(L)'
;MPHTTHLHVKSLGLPENSKVILSTHPVLAHKLTKLRDAKTDANLFRHLLREITFYLGYGIPSTTMRPPFLVLGMYRNSNSLLPVQYYNKLPKECHIDCAIVLEPLINTAGTIIATVAILKVWGVSQIKIISTIASKDGLKDLFAKHPDVEVIVAAIDDTLSESGVIVPGLGDAGDRQFDTDVHHISENGGNHKRKHSEE
;
A
#
# COMPACT_ATOMS: atom_id res chain seq x y z
N MET A 1 -21.47 12.96 3.00
CA MET A 1 -20.88 13.87 4.00
C MET A 1 -19.42 13.49 4.18
N PRO A 2 -18.41 14.27 3.75
CA PRO A 2 -17.03 13.87 3.99
C PRO A 2 -16.67 14.27 5.43
N HIS A 3 -16.66 13.29 6.32
CA HIS A 3 -15.96 13.38 7.60
C HIS A 3 -14.49 13.04 7.34
N THR A 4 -13.75 13.98 6.73
CA THR A 4 -12.30 13.86 6.60
C THR A 4 -11.70 14.63 7.75
N THR A 5 -11.27 13.93 8.79
CA THR A 5 -10.52 14.56 9.88
C THR A 5 -9.05 14.59 9.47
N HIS A 6 -8.51 15.79 9.24
CA HIS A 6 -7.07 15.97 9.29
C HIS A 6 -6.64 15.64 10.72
N LEU A 7 -6.03 14.48 10.95
CA LEU A 7 -5.49 14.16 12.26
C LEU A 7 -4.46 15.22 12.63
N HIS A 8 -4.47 15.63 13.90
CA HIS A 8 -3.37 16.40 14.46
C HIS A 8 -2.11 15.51 14.49
N VAL A 9 -1.34 15.57 13.41
CA VAL A 9 -0.05 14.92 13.11
C VAL A 9 0.90 14.84 14.32
N LYS A 10 0.79 15.79 15.26
CA LYS A 10 1.60 15.88 16.48
C LYS A 10 1.44 14.68 17.43
N SER A 11 0.26 14.06 17.55
CA SER A 11 0.08 12.91 18.47
C SER A 11 0.78 11.63 17.97
N LEU A 12 1.10 11.56 16.68
CA LEU A 12 1.76 10.42 16.05
C LEU A 12 3.29 10.55 16.04
N GLY A 13 3.86 11.62 16.60
CA GLY A 13 5.31 11.84 16.57
C GLY A 13 5.89 11.92 15.16
N LEU A 14 5.08 12.35 14.20
CA LEU A 14 5.49 12.60 12.82
C LEU A 14 6.08 14.01 12.70
N PRO A 15 6.97 14.27 11.73
CA PRO A 15 7.47 15.62 11.44
C PRO A 15 6.34 16.64 11.26
N GLU A 16 6.50 17.89 11.72
CA GLU A 16 5.42 18.89 11.77
C GLU A 16 4.75 19.17 10.42
N ASN A 17 5.49 19.04 9.31
CA ASN A 17 5.00 19.30 7.96
C ASN A 17 4.40 18.06 7.26
N SER A 18 4.28 16.92 7.95
CA SER A 18 3.78 15.68 7.35
C SER A 18 2.30 15.79 6.99
N LYS A 19 1.95 15.53 5.74
CA LYS A 19 0.56 15.56 5.27
C LYS A 19 -0.05 14.16 5.33
N VAL A 20 -0.64 13.82 6.47
CA VAL A 20 -1.37 12.55 6.66
C VAL A 20 -2.85 12.81 6.85
N ILE A 21 -3.67 12.11 6.06
CA ILE A 21 -5.12 12.10 6.17
C ILE A 21 -5.54 10.71 6.63
N LEU A 22 -5.98 10.59 7.88
CA LEU A 22 -6.66 9.39 8.36
C LEU A 22 -8.16 9.51 8.08
N SER A 23 -8.68 8.61 7.26
CA SER A 23 -10.12 8.59 6.98
C SER A 23 -10.88 8.02 8.17
N THR A 24 -11.77 8.81 8.76
CA THR A 24 -12.63 8.43 9.89
C THR A 24 -14.01 7.93 9.45
N HIS A 25 -14.16 7.59 8.17
CA HIS A 25 -15.45 7.17 7.61
C HIS A 25 -15.97 5.89 8.29
N PRO A 26 -17.21 5.87 8.85
CA PRO A 26 -17.70 4.75 9.66
C PRO A 26 -17.67 3.38 8.97
N VAL A 27 -17.90 3.37 7.65
CA VAL A 27 -17.88 2.13 6.85
C VAL A 27 -16.47 1.52 6.77
N LEU A 28 -15.41 2.31 6.90
CA LEU A 28 -14.04 1.80 6.86
C LEU A 28 -13.74 0.92 8.06
N ALA A 29 -14.21 1.26 9.26
CA ALA A 29 -13.97 0.47 10.46
C ALA A 29 -14.48 -0.98 10.30
N HIS A 30 -15.72 -1.14 9.82
CA HIS A 30 -16.30 -2.47 9.56
C HIS A 30 -15.54 -3.26 8.49
N LYS A 31 -15.18 -2.60 7.39
CA LYS A 31 -14.44 -3.25 6.29
C LYS A 31 -13.03 -3.62 6.70
N LEU A 32 -12.35 -2.78 7.49
CA LEU A 32 -11.04 -3.07 8.05
C LEU A 32 -11.08 -4.28 8.99
N THR A 33 -12.07 -4.39 9.88
CA THR A 33 -12.19 -5.57 10.75
C THR A 33 -12.25 -6.86 9.94
N LYS A 34 -13.06 -6.90 8.87
CA LYS A 34 -13.12 -8.05 7.96
C LYS A 34 -11.81 -8.26 7.20
N LEU A 35 -11.18 -7.18 6.74
CA LEU A 35 -9.91 -7.26 6.03
C LEU A 35 -8.80 -7.82 6.94
N ARG A 36 -8.82 -7.53 8.24
CA ARG A 36 -7.84 -8.03 9.22
C ARG A 36 -8.09 -9.49 9.64
N ASP A 37 -9.32 -9.99 9.54
CA ASP A 37 -9.65 -11.36 9.89
C ASP A 37 -8.88 -12.34 8.99
N ALA A 38 -8.09 -13.23 9.61
CA ALA A 38 -7.31 -14.26 8.93
C ALA A 38 -8.20 -15.25 8.17
N LYS A 39 -9.48 -15.38 8.52
CA LYS A 39 -10.44 -16.27 7.85
C LYS A 39 -11.04 -15.68 6.58
N THR A 40 -10.78 -14.41 6.28
CA THR A 40 -11.30 -13.76 5.08
C THR A 40 -10.58 -14.30 3.84
N ASP A 41 -11.35 -14.96 2.97
CA ASP A 41 -10.88 -15.54 1.72
C ASP A 41 -10.42 -14.48 0.70
N ALA A 42 -9.67 -14.92 -0.32
CA ALA A 42 -9.07 -14.03 -1.31
C ALA A 42 -10.10 -13.25 -2.14
N ASN A 43 -11.29 -13.81 -2.43
CA ASN A 43 -12.33 -13.09 -3.17
C ASN A 43 -12.87 -11.92 -2.35
N LEU A 44 -13.23 -12.20 -1.09
CA LEU A 44 -13.72 -11.19 -0.17
C LEU A 44 -12.63 -10.16 0.15
N PHE A 45 -11.38 -10.59 0.33
CA PHE A 45 -10.25 -9.71 0.57
C PHE A 45 -10.07 -8.69 -0.56
N ARG A 46 -10.03 -9.15 -1.82
CA ARG A 46 -9.94 -8.27 -3.00
C ARG A 46 -11.13 -7.30 -3.08
N HIS A 47 -12.33 -7.78 -2.78
CA HIS A 47 -13.53 -6.95 -2.79
C HIS A 47 -13.43 -5.82 -1.76
N LEU A 48 -13.10 -6.16 -0.51
CA LEU A 48 -12.96 -5.21 0.59
C LEU A 48 -11.85 -4.19 0.32
N LEU A 49 -10.69 -4.64 -0.16
CA LEU A 49 -9.56 -3.76 -0.47
C LEU A 49 -9.93 -2.74 -1.56
N ARG A 50 -10.66 -3.18 -2.60
CA ARG A 50 -11.16 -2.29 -3.66
C ARG A 50 -12.14 -1.25 -3.11
N GLU A 51 -13.07 -1.66 -2.26
CA GLU A 51 -14.03 -0.74 -1.65
C GLU A 51 -13.33 0.27 -0.74
N ILE A 52 -12.41 -0.17 0.12
CA ILE A 52 -11.63 0.72 0.98
C ILE A 52 -10.86 1.74 0.14
N THR A 53 -10.16 1.27 -0.89
CA THR A 53 -9.41 2.15 -1.82
C THR A 53 -10.35 3.19 -2.47
N PHE A 54 -11.56 2.80 -2.86
CA PHE A 54 -12.56 3.72 -3.39
C PHE A 54 -12.96 4.80 -2.37
N TYR A 55 -13.24 4.42 -1.12
CA TYR A 55 -13.57 5.38 -0.06
C TYR A 55 -12.42 6.35 0.25
N LEU A 56 -11.17 5.85 0.25
CA LEU A 56 -10.00 6.70 0.46
C LEU A 56 -9.74 7.65 -0.72
N GLY A 57 -9.95 7.17 -1.94
CA GLY A 57 -9.78 7.96 -3.17
C GLY A 57 -10.88 8.98 -3.42
N TYR A 58 -12.07 8.81 -2.86
CA TYR A 58 -13.23 9.69 -3.09
C TYR A 58 -12.94 11.17 -2.81
N GLY A 59 -12.12 11.47 -1.81
CA GLY A 59 -11.76 12.84 -1.43
C GLY A 59 -10.69 13.48 -2.31
N ILE A 60 -10.10 12.75 -3.27
CA ILE A 60 -9.01 13.25 -4.10
C ILE A 60 -9.60 13.92 -5.35
N PRO A 61 -9.43 15.23 -5.52
CA PRO A 61 -9.88 15.90 -6.73
C PRO A 61 -9.05 15.40 -7.92
N SER A 62 -9.74 14.99 -8.99
CA SER A 62 -9.14 14.69 -10.28
C SER A 62 -9.69 15.65 -11.32
N THR A 63 -8.82 16.38 -12.01
CA THR A 63 -9.18 17.21 -13.16
C THR A 63 -9.29 16.38 -14.44
N THR A 64 -8.70 15.18 -14.46
CA THR A 64 -8.69 14.30 -15.62
C THR A 64 -9.79 13.25 -15.48
N MET A 65 -10.67 13.16 -16.48
CA MET A 65 -11.79 12.21 -16.50
C MET A 65 -11.32 10.75 -16.55
N ARG A 66 -10.20 10.48 -17.23
CA ARG A 66 -9.57 9.15 -17.33
C ARG A 66 -8.05 9.27 -17.15
N PRO A 67 -7.55 9.19 -15.92
CA PRO A 67 -6.11 9.26 -15.69
C PRO A 67 -5.41 8.04 -16.32
N PRO A 68 -4.17 8.19 -16.82
CA PRO A 68 -3.40 7.05 -17.33
C PRO A 68 -3.10 6.06 -16.20
N PHE A 69 -3.21 4.77 -16.50
CA PHE A 69 -2.79 3.71 -15.59
C PHE A 69 -1.34 3.33 -15.86
N LEU A 70 -0.47 3.57 -14.88
CA LEU A 70 0.97 3.32 -14.95
C LEU A 70 1.34 2.24 -13.92
N VAL A 71 2.39 1.47 -14.21
CA VAL A 71 2.82 0.34 -13.37
C VAL A 71 4.30 0.45 -13.08
N LEU A 72 4.63 0.37 -11.79
CA LEU A 72 5.98 0.15 -11.27
C LEU A 72 5.96 -1.18 -10.52
N GLY A 73 6.79 -2.12 -10.96
CA GLY A 73 6.93 -3.43 -10.33
C GLY A 73 8.13 -3.44 -9.39
N MET A 74 7.84 -3.67 -8.10
CA MET A 74 8.82 -3.79 -7.03
C MET A 74 8.60 -5.08 -6.25
N TYR A 75 9.67 -5.74 -5.83
CA TYR A 75 9.62 -6.77 -4.77
C TYR A 75 10.66 -6.43 -3.70
N ARG A 76 10.58 -7.07 -2.52
CA ARG A 76 11.60 -6.92 -1.48
C ARG A 76 12.54 -8.10 -1.50
N ASN A 77 13.85 -7.83 -1.47
CA ASN A 77 14.82 -8.89 -1.26
C ASN A 77 14.59 -9.51 0.13
N SER A 78 14.51 -10.84 0.21
CA SER A 78 14.19 -11.56 1.45
C SER A 78 15.21 -11.36 2.56
N ASN A 79 16.48 -11.08 2.22
CA ASN A 79 17.57 -10.98 3.18
C ASN A 79 17.80 -9.53 3.64
N SER A 80 17.74 -8.57 2.72
CA SER A 80 18.02 -7.15 3.03
C SER A 80 16.76 -6.31 3.27
N LEU A 81 15.58 -6.83 2.91
CA LEU A 81 14.31 -6.10 2.86
C LEU A 81 14.31 -4.87 1.96
N LEU A 82 15.36 -4.68 1.15
CA LEU A 82 15.48 -3.57 0.22
C LEU A 82 14.59 -3.81 -1.00
N PRO A 83 13.95 -2.75 -1.52
CA PRO A 83 13.15 -2.83 -2.73
C PRO A 83 14.04 -3.06 -3.95
N VAL A 84 13.59 -3.95 -4.84
CA VAL A 84 14.20 -4.21 -6.15
C VAL A 84 13.16 -3.94 -7.23
N GLN A 85 13.48 -3.02 -8.14
CA GLN A 85 12.66 -2.72 -9.29
C GLN A 85 12.85 -3.80 -10.36
N TYR A 86 11.75 -4.43 -10.78
CA TYR A 86 11.75 -5.41 -11.87
C TYR A 86 10.95 -4.97 -13.10
N TYR A 87 10.10 -3.95 -12.96
CA TYR A 87 9.28 -3.46 -14.07
C TYR A 87 9.02 -1.95 -13.95
N ASN A 88 9.05 -1.25 -15.08
CA ASN A 88 8.73 0.18 -15.14
C ASN A 88 8.03 0.50 -16.47
N LYS A 89 6.79 0.98 -16.39
CA LYS A 89 5.98 1.41 -17.55
C LYS A 89 5.65 2.91 -17.51
N LEU A 90 6.53 3.72 -16.91
CA LEU A 90 6.45 5.17 -17.03
C LEU A 90 6.83 5.58 -18.46
N PRO A 91 6.10 6.51 -19.09
CA PRO A 91 6.54 7.16 -20.33
C PRO A 91 7.91 7.81 -20.16
N LYS A 92 8.65 8.04 -21.26
CA LYS A 92 9.97 8.68 -21.20
C LYS A 92 9.90 10.10 -20.62
N GLU A 93 8.82 10.82 -20.89
CA GLU A 93 8.57 12.17 -20.42
C GLU A 93 7.35 12.20 -19.49
N CYS A 94 7.42 13.02 -18.44
CA CYS A 94 6.30 13.21 -17.53
C CYS A 94 5.38 14.31 -18.06
N HIS A 95 4.12 13.95 -18.32
CA HIS A 95 3.07 14.88 -18.79
C HIS A 95 1.90 14.98 -17.81
N ILE A 96 2.11 14.56 -16.56
CA ILE A 96 1.10 14.64 -15.50
C ILE A 96 1.68 15.45 -14.34
N ASP A 97 0.82 16.23 -13.68
CA ASP A 97 1.23 17.03 -12.53
C ASP A 97 1.02 16.27 -11.21
N CYS A 98 0.17 15.25 -11.18
CA CYS A 98 -0.15 14.50 -9.98
C CYS A 98 -0.11 12.99 -10.24
N ALA A 99 0.69 12.28 -9.46
CA ALA A 99 0.70 10.82 -9.39
C ALA A 99 0.02 10.34 -8.11
N ILE A 100 -0.93 9.41 -8.25
CA ILE A 100 -1.56 8.73 -7.13
C ILE A 100 -1.01 7.31 -7.06
N VAL A 101 -0.24 7.00 -6.03
CA VAL A 101 0.32 5.68 -5.77
C VAL A 101 -0.65 4.88 -4.92
N LEU A 102 -0.99 3.67 -5.36
CA LEU A 102 -1.82 2.73 -4.61
C LEU A 102 -0.91 1.67 -3.98
N GLU A 103 -0.82 1.66 -2.66
CA GLU A 103 0.03 0.73 -1.90
C GLU A 103 -0.80 0.17 -0.74
N PRO A 104 -1.25 -1.09 -0.76
CA PRO A 104 -2.13 -1.62 0.29
C PRO A 104 -1.58 -1.45 1.70
N LEU A 105 -0.25 -1.57 1.87
CA LEU A 105 0.42 -1.55 3.16
C LEU A 105 1.72 -0.75 3.16
N ILE A 106 1.82 0.23 4.08
CA ILE A 106 3.09 0.92 4.37
C ILE A 106 3.70 0.32 5.65
N ASN A 107 4.46 -0.78 5.48
CA ASN A 107 5.22 -1.40 6.58
C ASN A 107 6.46 -0.55 6.93
N THR A 108 7.68 -1.01 6.63
CA THR A 108 8.94 -0.27 6.77
C THR A 108 9.13 0.86 5.74
N ALA A 109 8.09 1.15 4.93
CA ALA A 109 8.07 2.12 3.85
C ALA A 109 9.14 1.98 2.74
N GLY A 110 10.02 0.96 2.77
CA GLY A 110 11.11 0.81 1.79
C GLY A 110 10.64 0.86 0.33
N THR A 111 9.59 0.09 0.00
CA THR A 111 8.99 0.07 -1.34
C THR A 111 8.44 1.43 -1.75
N ILE A 112 7.63 2.07 -0.90
CA ILE A 112 6.98 3.33 -1.25
C ILE A 112 7.98 4.49 -1.34
N ILE A 113 9.04 4.49 -0.52
CA ILE A 113 10.16 5.43 -0.61
C ILE A 113 10.85 5.30 -1.96
N ALA A 114 11.18 4.09 -2.40
CA ALA A 114 11.81 3.87 -3.70
C ALA A 114 10.89 4.29 -4.86
N THR A 115 9.60 3.99 -4.77
CA THR A 115 8.59 4.42 -5.75
C THR A 115 8.50 5.94 -5.85
N VAL A 116 8.44 6.65 -4.71
CA VAL A 116 8.42 8.12 -4.68
C VAL A 116 9.69 8.70 -5.29
N ALA A 117 10.87 8.14 -4.98
CA ALA A 117 12.13 8.57 -5.57
C ALA A 117 12.11 8.44 -7.11
N ILE A 118 11.63 7.31 -7.64
CA ILE A 118 11.49 7.11 -9.10
C ILE A 118 10.55 8.14 -9.72
N LEU A 119 9.39 8.39 -9.09
CA LEU A 119 8.40 9.35 -9.60
C LEU A 119 8.95 10.79 -9.61
N LYS A 120 9.72 11.17 -8.59
CA LYS A 120 10.39 12.48 -8.55
C LYS A 120 11.45 12.62 -9.65
N VAL A 121 12.24 11.58 -9.89
CA VAL A 121 13.20 11.56 -11.01
C VAL A 121 12.47 11.62 -12.35
N TRP A 122 11.31 10.96 -12.47
CA TRP A 122 10.48 11.03 -13.66
C TRP A 122 9.92 12.44 -13.92
N GLY A 123 9.78 13.26 -12.87
CA GLY A 123 9.46 14.69 -12.99
C GLY A 123 8.05 15.09 -12.57
N VAL A 124 7.28 14.20 -11.93
CA VAL A 124 5.95 14.56 -11.42
C VAL A 124 6.06 15.56 -10.26
N SER A 125 5.21 16.58 -10.24
CA SER A 125 5.29 17.68 -9.26
C SER A 125 4.55 17.39 -7.97
N GLN A 126 3.48 16.59 -8.01
CA GLN A 126 2.70 16.19 -6.84
C GLN A 126 2.57 14.67 -6.75
N ILE A 127 2.80 14.13 -5.55
CA ILE A 127 2.62 12.69 -5.27
C ILE A 127 1.68 12.52 -4.08
N LYS A 128 0.62 11.74 -4.31
CA LYS A 128 -0.33 11.30 -3.29
C LYS A 128 -0.25 9.79 -3.16
N ILE A 129 -0.35 9.28 -1.95
CA ILE A 129 -0.27 7.86 -1.64
C ILE A 129 -1.56 7.46 -0.95
N ILE A 130 -2.25 6.46 -1.50
CA ILE A 130 -3.39 5.82 -0.85
C ILE A 130 -2.92 4.49 -0.30
N SER A 131 -3.11 4.29 1.00
CA SER A 131 -2.82 3.01 1.65
C SER A 131 -3.94 2.59 2.59
N THR A 132 -4.15 1.28 2.74
CA THR A 132 -5.19 0.78 3.65
C THR A 132 -4.72 0.87 5.08
N ILE A 133 -3.49 0.40 5.36
CA ILE A 133 -2.87 0.46 6.69
C ILE A 133 -1.43 0.93 6.55
N ALA A 134 -1.02 1.85 7.42
CA ALA A 134 0.38 2.23 7.57
C ALA A 134 0.86 1.98 8.98
N SER A 135 2.14 1.62 9.15
CA SER A 135 2.77 1.71 10.47
C SER A 135 3.18 3.13 10.78
N LYS A 136 3.19 3.46 12.07
CA LYS A 136 3.75 4.72 12.57
C LYS A 136 5.20 4.93 12.11
N ASP A 137 6.04 3.91 12.21
CA ASP A 137 7.46 4.00 11.86
C ASP A 137 7.68 4.11 10.35
N GLY A 138 6.90 3.39 9.54
CA GLY A 138 6.90 3.55 8.09
C GLY A 138 6.53 4.97 7.66
N LEU A 139 5.52 5.58 8.30
CA LEU A 139 5.19 6.98 8.04
C LEU A 139 6.34 7.92 8.43
N LYS A 140 6.97 7.74 9.60
CA LYS A 140 8.13 8.54 9.99
C LYS A 140 9.24 8.47 8.95
N ASP A 141 9.61 7.26 8.51
CA ASP A 141 10.68 7.05 7.54
C ASP A 141 10.34 7.66 6.17
N LEU A 142 9.08 7.51 5.75
CA LEU A 142 8.59 8.11 4.51
C LEU A 142 8.68 9.63 4.55
N PHE A 143 8.15 10.28 5.60
CA PHE A 143 8.16 11.74 5.70
C PHE A 143 9.55 12.31 6.00
N ALA A 144 10.44 11.56 6.64
CA ALA A 144 11.84 11.96 6.81
C ALA A 144 12.56 12.09 5.45
N LYS A 145 12.23 11.23 4.48
CA LYS A 145 12.85 11.25 3.14
C LYS A 145 12.07 12.08 2.13
N HIS A 146 10.76 12.12 2.25
CA HIS A 146 9.85 12.75 1.30
C HIS A 146 8.76 13.55 2.04
N PRO A 147 9.12 14.68 2.66
CA PRO A 147 8.18 15.50 3.46
C PRO A 147 7.07 16.17 2.63
N ASP A 148 7.21 16.17 1.31
CA ASP A 148 6.36 16.81 0.32
C ASP A 148 5.19 15.95 -0.19
N VAL A 149 5.17 14.65 0.12
CA VAL A 149 4.07 13.76 -0.28
C VAL A 149 2.84 13.92 0.61
N GLU A 150 1.68 13.50 0.12
CA GLU A 150 0.44 13.40 0.90
C GLU A 150 0.04 11.93 1.04
N VAL A 151 -0.24 11.48 2.25
CA VAL A 151 -0.61 10.09 2.54
C VAL A 151 -2.04 10.03 3.05
N ILE A 152 -2.90 9.27 2.38
CA ILE A 152 -4.28 8.98 2.78
C ILE A 152 -4.36 7.53 3.25
N VAL A 153 -4.78 7.32 4.49
CA VAL A 153 -4.83 6.00 5.14
C VAL A 153 -6.18 5.71 5.80
N ALA A 154 -6.57 4.43 5.85
CA ALA A 154 -7.75 4.00 6.61
C ALA A 154 -7.42 3.66 8.07
N ALA A 155 -6.19 3.22 8.35
CA ALA A 155 -5.71 2.95 9.70
C ALA A 155 -4.20 3.21 9.84
N ILE A 156 -3.78 3.53 11.06
CA ILE A 156 -2.38 3.61 11.45
C ILE A 156 -2.18 2.67 12.63
N ASP A 157 -1.27 1.73 12.50
CA ASP A 157 -0.91 0.77 13.54
C ASP A 157 0.45 1.16 14.15
N ASP A 158 0.63 0.93 15.45
CA ASP A 158 1.80 1.42 16.18
C ASP A 158 3.04 0.52 16.04
N THR A 159 2.87 -0.78 15.78
CA THR A 159 3.94 -1.77 15.92
C THR A 159 4.31 -2.42 14.59
N LEU A 160 5.61 -2.57 14.36
CA LEU A 160 6.18 -3.49 13.38
C LEU A 160 6.75 -4.71 14.14
N SER A 161 6.60 -5.90 13.57
CA SER A 161 7.33 -7.10 14.01
C SER A 161 8.83 -6.95 13.73
N GLU A 162 9.65 -7.84 14.29
CA GLU A 162 11.09 -7.93 13.97
C GLU A 162 11.35 -8.18 12.48
N SER A 163 10.41 -8.85 11.80
CA SER A 163 10.43 -9.08 10.35
C SER A 163 9.93 -7.90 9.51
N GLY A 164 9.58 -6.77 10.12
CA GLY A 164 9.12 -5.57 9.41
C GLY A 164 7.70 -5.68 8.86
N VAL A 165 6.82 -6.44 9.54
CA VAL A 165 5.39 -6.59 9.20
C VAL A 165 4.56 -5.79 10.20
N ILE A 166 3.51 -5.09 9.74
CA ILE A 166 2.62 -4.34 10.62
C ILE A 166 1.85 -5.29 11.54
N VAL A 167 1.75 -4.95 12.83
CA VAL A 167 0.96 -5.66 13.83
C VAL A 167 -0.01 -4.68 14.51
N PRO A 168 -1.34 -4.95 14.54
CA PRO A 168 -2.00 -6.18 14.06
C PRO A 168 -2.00 -6.37 12.54
N GLY A 169 -1.87 -5.30 11.74
CA GLY A 169 -1.77 -5.38 10.28
C GLY A 169 -2.87 -6.21 9.61
N LEU A 170 -2.56 -6.85 8.48
CA LEU A 170 -3.45 -7.78 7.79
C LEU A 170 -2.73 -9.01 7.20
N GLY A 171 -1.48 -9.25 7.61
CA GLY A 171 -0.60 -10.27 7.00
C GLY A 171 0.01 -9.79 5.67
N ASP A 172 0.39 -10.73 4.79
CA ASP A 172 0.87 -10.40 3.45
C ASP A 172 -0.30 -10.07 2.52
N ALA A 173 -0.36 -8.82 2.05
CA ALA A 173 -1.45 -8.37 1.18
C ALA A 173 -1.45 -9.08 -0.18
N GLY A 174 -0.28 -9.41 -0.72
CA GLY A 174 -0.14 -10.10 -2.00
C GLY A 174 -0.69 -11.51 -1.90
N ASP A 175 -0.22 -12.30 -0.93
CA ASP A 175 -0.68 -13.68 -0.73
C ASP A 175 -2.18 -13.74 -0.47
N ARG A 176 -2.71 -12.82 0.33
CA ARG A 176 -4.15 -12.75 0.58
C ARG A 176 -4.98 -12.29 -0.61
N GLN A 177 -4.40 -11.51 -1.53
CA GLN A 177 -5.07 -11.14 -2.78
C GLN A 177 -5.04 -12.24 -3.82
N PHE A 178 -3.99 -13.05 -3.88
CA PHE A 178 -3.73 -13.96 -4.99
C PHE A 178 -3.77 -15.45 -4.62
N ASP A 179 -3.98 -15.76 -3.34
CA ASP A 179 -4.00 -17.12 -2.80
C ASP A 179 -2.67 -17.85 -3.06
N THR A 180 -1.56 -17.15 -2.80
CA THR A 180 -0.19 -17.63 -3.06
C THR A 180 0.57 -18.06 -1.82
N ASP A 181 -0.10 -18.10 -0.65
CA ASP A 181 0.52 -18.50 0.60
C ASP A 181 1.01 -19.96 0.52
N VAL A 182 2.33 -20.12 0.43
CA VAL A 182 3.02 -21.41 0.26
C VAL A 182 2.82 -22.33 1.46
N HIS A 183 2.36 -21.81 2.60
CA HIS A 183 2.10 -22.60 3.81
C HIS A 183 0.76 -23.35 3.81
N HIS A 184 -0.19 -22.99 2.93
CA HIS A 184 -1.46 -23.73 2.81
C HIS A 184 -1.39 -24.97 1.90
N ILE A 185 -0.33 -25.12 1.10
CA ILE A 185 -0.20 -26.23 0.15
C ILE A 185 0.23 -27.54 0.83
N SER A 186 0.73 -27.51 2.08
CA SER A 186 1.12 -28.72 2.81
C SER A 186 -0.02 -29.44 3.52
N GLU A 187 -1.21 -28.83 3.67
CA GLU A 187 -2.34 -29.47 4.40
C GLU A 187 -3.41 -30.09 3.50
N ASN A 188 -3.47 -29.74 2.21
CA ASN A 188 -4.34 -30.40 1.24
C ASN A 188 -3.52 -31.21 0.24
N GLY A 189 -3.22 -32.46 0.61
CA GLY A 189 -2.63 -33.46 -0.27
C GLY A 189 -3.48 -33.72 -1.51
N GLY A 190 -3.20 -32.98 -2.58
CA GLY A 190 -3.72 -33.19 -3.93
C GLY A 190 -2.57 -33.45 -4.89
N ASN A 191 -2.26 -34.72 -5.10
CA ASN A 191 -1.17 -35.19 -5.96
C ASN A 191 -1.41 -34.74 -7.42
N HIS A 192 -0.75 -33.66 -7.85
CA HIS A 192 -0.54 -33.34 -9.26
C HIS A 192 0.95 -33.29 -9.55
N LYS A 193 1.52 -34.46 -9.81
CA LYS A 193 2.82 -34.62 -10.47
C LYS A 193 2.79 -33.83 -11.78
N ARG A 194 3.50 -32.69 -11.83
CA ARG A 194 3.93 -32.11 -13.11
C ARG A 194 5.00 -33.05 -13.68
N LYS A 195 4.67 -33.71 -14.79
CA LYS A 195 5.66 -34.40 -15.63
C LYS A 195 6.65 -33.34 -16.13
N HIS A 196 7.90 -33.49 -15.75
CA HIS A 196 9.01 -32.98 -16.54
C HIS A 196 8.98 -33.71 -17.89
N SER A 197 8.94 -32.96 -18.97
CA SER A 197 9.45 -33.39 -20.27
C SER A 197 10.54 -32.41 -20.65
N GLU A 198 11.77 -32.90 -20.60
CA GLU A 198 12.90 -32.39 -21.35
C GLU A 198 12.60 -32.55 -22.84
N GLU A 199 12.80 -31.48 -23.60
CA GLU A 199 13.34 -31.43 -24.97
C GLU A 199 13.66 -29.98 -25.33
#